data_AF-A0ABD2K1B3-F1
#
_entry.id   AF-A0ABD2K1B3-F1
#
_cell.length_a   1.000
_cell.length_b   1.000
_cell.length_c   1.000
_cell.angle_alpha   90.00
_cell.angle_beta   90.00
_cell.angle_gamma   90.00
#
_symmetry.space_group_name_H-M   'P 1'
#
loop_
_entity.id
_entity.type
_entity.pdbx_description
1 polymer ?
#
loop_
_entity_poly.entity_id
_entity_poly.type
_entity_poly.pdbx_seq_one_letter_code
_entity_poly.pdbx_strand_id
1 'polypeptide(L)'
;MKPFARGWLGLKCMAEKCENPIPWQEMEKDASSDEHELETIKKLENDCAELCVSAAGLYLQRCPKCNCAVEMDGSNDELKFHCPECKYDMCRKCNEKWADEHNHLTCEQFAKQQNREGYLSGCVKGQSARFAAPKGRSRSFLNFRRAWLVISWP
;
A
#
# COMPACT_ATOMS: atom_id res chain seq x y z
N MET A 1 -2.71 -17.74 7.33
CA MET A 1 -4.14 -17.97 7.67
C MET A 1 -4.53 -16.89 8.67
N LYS A 2 -5.52 -16.04 8.36
CA LYS A 2 -5.92 -14.97 9.28
C LYS A 2 -6.63 -15.58 10.51
N PRO A 3 -6.39 -15.08 11.74
CA PRO A 3 -6.83 -15.73 12.98
C PRO A 3 -8.30 -15.43 13.34
N PHE A 4 -9.19 -15.43 12.35
CA PHE A 4 -10.60 -15.10 12.57
C PHE A 4 -11.41 -16.33 12.99
N ALA A 5 -12.39 -16.09 13.87
CA ALA A 5 -13.37 -17.09 14.23
C ALA A 5 -14.30 -17.42 13.06
N ARG A 6 -14.99 -18.56 13.14
CA ARG A 6 -15.95 -18.98 12.11
C ARG A 6 -17.09 -17.95 12.03
N GLY A 7 -17.42 -17.50 10.82
CA GLY A 7 -18.43 -16.45 10.62
C GLY A 7 -17.91 -15.03 10.82
N TRP A 8 -16.62 -14.85 11.12
CA TRP A 8 -15.92 -13.56 11.03
C TRP A 8 -16.53 -12.49 11.96
N LEU A 9 -16.93 -12.91 13.16
CA LEU A 9 -17.48 -12.04 14.21
C LEU A 9 -16.41 -11.60 15.23
N GLY A 10 -15.13 -11.91 14.98
CA GLY A 10 -14.06 -11.71 15.95
C GLY A 10 -12.83 -12.58 15.71
N LEU A 11 -11.91 -12.55 16.67
CA LEU A 11 -10.73 -13.41 16.66
C LEU A 11 -11.05 -14.79 17.21
N LYS A 12 -10.32 -15.80 16.73
CA LYS A 12 -10.40 -17.16 17.27
C LYS A 12 -9.75 -17.17 18.66
N CYS A 13 -10.42 -17.80 19.64
CA CYS A 13 -9.80 -18.08 20.93
C CYS A 13 -8.52 -18.92 20.75
N MET A 14 -7.47 -18.57 21.49
CA MET A 14 -6.18 -19.27 21.43
C MET A 14 -6.20 -20.63 22.15
N ALA A 15 -7.20 -20.87 23.01
CA ALA A 15 -7.34 -22.14 23.72
C ALA A 15 -7.65 -23.29 22.75
N GLU A 16 -7.11 -24.47 23.04
CA GLU A 16 -7.36 -25.66 22.22
C GLU A 16 -8.85 -26.00 22.19
N LYS A 17 -9.38 -26.26 20.98
CA LYS A 17 -10.78 -26.66 20.73
C LYS A 17 -11.84 -25.65 21.21
N CYS A 18 -11.46 -24.41 21.51
CA CYS A 18 -12.44 -23.38 21.81
C CYS A 18 -13.00 -22.79 20.52
N GLU A 19 -14.33 -22.87 20.35
CA GLU A 19 -15.05 -22.28 19.21
C GLU A 19 -15.56 -20.87 19.52
N ASN A 20 -15.46 -20.42 20.78
CA ASN A 20 -15.97 -19.12 21.19
C ASN A 20 -15.12 -18.00 20.54
N PRO A 21 -15.72 -17.08 19.77
CA PRO A 21 -15.02 -15.92 19.26
C PRO A 21 -14.69 -14.95 20.40
N ILE A 22 -13.57 -14.26 20.28
CA ILE A 22 -13.30 -13.04 21.04
C ILE A 22 -13.90 -11.89 20.23
N PRO A 23 -15.01 -11.29 20.68
CA PRO A 23 -15.70 -10.25 19.92
C PRO A 23 -14.92 -8.93 19.99
N TRP A 24 -15.10 -8.08 18.97
CA TRP A 24 -14.38 -6.82 18.85
C TRP A 24 -14.55 -5.91 20.08
N GLN A 25 -15.76 -5.85 20.63
CA GLN A 25 -16.05 -5.00 21.80
C GLN A 25 -15.27 -5.36 23.05
N GLU A 26 -14.89 -6.63 23.23
CA GLU A 26 -14.07 -7.04 24.39
C GLU A 26 -12.62 -6.60 24.19
N MET A 27 -12.11 -6.67 22.95
CA MET A 27 -10.77 -6.20 22.64
C MET A 27 -10.65 -4.67 22.75
N GLU A 28 -11.68 -3.93 22.35
CA GLU A 28 -11.70 -2.46 22.48
C GLU A 28 -11.71 -2.01 23.94
N LYS A 29 -12.31 -2.79 24.85
CA LYS A 29 -12.30 -2.53 26.29
C LYS A 29 -10.94 -2.81 26.93
N ASP A 30 -10.30 -3.88 26.46
CA ASP A 30 -8.99 -4.33 26.97
C ASP A 30 -7.83 -3.55 26.35
N ALA A 31 -8.03 -2.97 25.16
CA ALA A 31 -7.11 -2.00 24.60
C ALA A 31 -6.94 -0.88 25.61
N SER A 32 -5.73 -0.75 26.12
CA SER A 32 -5.36 0.46 26.83
C SER A 32 -5.66 1.64 25.91
N SER A 33 -5.93 2.84 26.46
CA SER A 33 -6.20 4.03 25.64
C SER A 33 -5.00 4.46 24.75
N ASP A 34 -4.03 3.58 24.57
CA ASP A 34 -3.00 3.59 23.56
C ASP A 34 -3.63 3.55 22.15
N GLU A 35 -3.36 4.62 21.40
CA GLU A 35 -3.84 4.83 20.05
C GLU A 35 -3.42 3.70 19.09
N HIS A 36 -2.28 3.05 19.35
CA HIS A 36 -1.75 1.98 18.51
C HIS A 36 -2.57 0.69 18.62
N GLU A 37 -3.06 0.35 19.81
CA GLU A 37 -3.89 -0.84 20.04
C GLU A 37 -5.25 -0.66 19.36
N LEU A 38 -5.87 0.51 19.51
CA LEU A 38 -7.12 0.86 18.85
C LEU A 38 -7.00 0.85 17.32
N GLU A 39 -5.90 1.39 16.77
CA GLU A 39 -5.62 1.35 15.33
C GLU A 39 -5.43 -0.09 14.82
N THR A 40 -4.84 -0.97 15.64
CA THR A 40 -4.66 -2.39 15.30
C THR A 40 -5.99 -3.12 15.27
N ILE A 41 -6.88 -2.87 16.25
CA ILE A 41 -8.23 -3.45 16.27
C ILE A 41 -9.00 -3.02 15.02
N LYS A 42 -9.00 -1.73 14.68
CA LYS A 42 -9.66 -1.23 13.45
C LYS A 42 -9.13 -1.88 12.18
N LYS A 43 -7.81 -2.13 12.09
CA LYS A 43 -7.23 -2.85 10.95
C LYS A 43 -7.73 -4.28 10.85
N LEU A 44 -7.84 -4.97 11.98
CA LEU A 44 -8.39 -6.33 12.02
C LEU A 44 -9.87 -6.36 11.64
N GLU A 45 -10.65 -5.38 12.09
CA GLU A 45 -12.05 -5.22 11.70
C GLU A 45 -12.20 -4.96 10.19
N ASN A 46 -11.41 -4.06 9.62
CA ASN A 46 -11.41 -3.79 8.18
C ASN A 46 -11.05 -5.05 7.38
N ASP A 47 -10.00 -5.75 7.79
CA ASP A 47 -9.59 -7.02 7.18
C ASP A 47 -10.69 -8.09 7.28
N CYS A 48 -11.47 -8.08 8.35
CA CYS A 48 -12.59 -8.97 8.58
C CYS A 48 -13.77 -8.59 7.66
N ALA A 49 -14.10 -7.30 7.55
CA ALA A 49 -15.14 -6.80 6.66
C ALA A 49 -14.83 -7.12 5.18
N GLU A 50 -13.57 -6.99 4.76
CA GLU A 50 -13.17 -7.35 3.40
C GLU A 50 -13.33 -8.84 3.12
N LEU A 51 -12.99 -9.67 4.10
CA LEU A 51 -13.30 -11.08 3.99
C LEU A 51 -14.81 -11.25 3.80
N CYS A 52 -15.66 -10.66 4.67
CA CYS A 52 -17.14 -10.79 4.64
C CYS A 52 -17.69 -10.57 3.23
N VAL A 53 -17.27 -9.49 2.61
CA VAL A 53 -17.65 -9.14 1.23
C VAL A 53 -17.17 -10.20 0.24
N SER A 54 -15.92 -10.66 0.37
CA SER A 54 -15.37 -11.72 -0.49
C SER A 54 -16.13 -13.05 -0.36
N ALA A 55 -16.57 -13.45 0.85
CA ALA A 55 -17.39 -14.65 1.03
C ALA A 55 -18.81 -14.51 0.47
N ALA A 56 -19.33 -13.29 0.41
CA ALA A 56 -20.60 -13.02 -0.25
C ALA A 56 -20.53 -13.14 -1.78
N GLY A 57 -19.34 -13.44 -2.33
CA GLY A 57 -19.11 -13.56 -3.77
C GLY A 57 -18.93 -12.21 -4.47
N LEU A 58 -18.81 -11.13 -3.71
CA LEU A 58 -18.52 -9.80 -4.23
C LEU A 58 -17.02 -9.65 -4.42
N TYR A 59 -16.61 -9.02 -5.52
CA TYR A 59 -15.19 -8.84 -5.84
C TYR A 59 -14.70 -7.50 -5.30
N LEU A 60 -13.66 -7.54 -4.47
CA LEU A 60 -13.00 -6.35 -3.94
C LEU A 60 -11.68 -6.11 -4.66
N GLN A 61 -11.42 -4.86 -5.01
CA GLN A 61 -10.12 -4.43 -5.52
C GLN A 61 -9.56 -3.30 -4.65
N ARG A 62 -8.33 -3.49 -4.16
CA ARG A 62 -7.63 -2.48 -3.36
C ARG A 62 -6.87 -1.50 -4.27
N CYS A 63 -6.99 -0.21 -3.96
CA CYS A 63 -6.21 0.82 -4.61
C CYS A 63 -4.73 0.74 -4.18
N PRO A 64 -3.77 0.68 -5.10
CA PRO A 64 -2.34 0.59 -4.76
C PRO A 64 -1.78 1.88 -4.14
N LYS A 65 -2.50 3.02 -4.24
CA LYS A 65 -2.05 4.31 -3.69
C LYS A 65 -2.51 4.57 -2.26
N CYS A 66 -3.80 4.42 -2.00
CA CYS A 66 -4.40 4.73 -0.70
C CYS A 66 -4.85 3.49 0.08
N ASN A 67 -4.68 2.28 -0.48
CA ASN A 67 -5.11 1.02 0.12
C ASN A 67 -6.62 0.92 0.41
N CYS A 68 -7.43 1.79 -0.18
CA CYS A 68 -8.89 1.73 -0.11
C CYS A 68 -9.38 0.51 -0.89
N ALA A 69 -10.22 -0.32 -0.26
CA ALA A 69 -10.89 -1.44 -0.91
C ALA A 69 -12.22 -0.96 -1.52
N VAL A 70 -12.43 -1.27 -2.80
CA VAL A 70 -13.63 -0.88 -3.55
C VAL A 70 -14.32 -2.13 -4.04
N GLU A 71 -15.63 -2.22 -3.81
CA GLU A 71 -16.47 -3.24 -4.40
C GLU A 71 -16.59 -2.99 -5.90
N MET A 72 -16.32 -4.03 -6.68
CA MET A 72 -16.40 -4.00 -8.12
C MET A 72 -17.32 -5.12 -8.56
N ASP A 73 -17.93 -4.94 -9.73
CA ASP A 73 -18.63 -6.04 -10.34
C ASP A 73 -17.63 -7.16 -10.71
N GLY A 74 -18.09 -8.40 -10.58
CA GLY A 74 -17.30 -9.56 -11.00
C GLY A 74 -17.16 -9.66 -12.51
N SER A 75 -17.80 -8.77 -13.28
CA SER A 75 -17.65 -8.73 -14.73
C SER A 75 -16.27 -8.15 -15.07
N ASN A 76 -15.61 -8.75 -16.05
CA ASN A 76 -14.30 -8.31 -16.53
C ASN A 76 -14.45 -7.29 -17.69
N ASP A 77 -15.65 -6.73 -17.82
CA ASP A 77 -16.03 -5.90 -18.97
C ASP A 77 -15.51 -4.48 -18.80
N GLU A 78 -15.52 -3.95 -17.56
CA GLU A 78 -14.86 -2.70 -17.23
C GLU A 78 -13.39 -2.93 -16.88
N LEU A 79 -12.48 -2.63 -17.79
CA LEU A 79 -11.03 -2.76 -17.57
C LEU A 79 -10.44 -1.67 -16.67
N LYS A 80 -11.17 -0.57 -16.48
CA LYS A 80 -10.75 0.59 -15.71
C LYS A 80 -11.20 0.44 -14.26
N PHE A 81 -10.26 0.57 -13.33
CA PHE A 81 -10.56 0.77 -11.92
C PHE A 81 -10.46 2.25 -11.60
N HIS A 82 -11.44 2.78 -10.89
CA HIS A 82 -11.45 4.14 -10.36
C HIS A 82 -11.51 4.10 -8.83
N CYS A 83 -10.52 4.68 -8.16
CA CYS A 83 -10.57 4.81 -6.71
C CYS A 83 -11.45 6.01 -6.30
N PRO A 84 -12.51 5.82 -5.49
CA PRO A 84 -13.37 6.92 -5.06
C PRO A 84 -12.65 7.90 -4.11
N GLU A 85 -11.68 7.41 -3.33
CA GLU A 85 -10.94 8.22 -2.34
C GLU A 85 -9.89 9.12 -2.99
N CYS A 86 -8.92 8.51 -3.70
CA CYS A 86 -7.79 9.26 -4.25
C CYS A 86 -7.94 9.63 -5.73
N LYS A 87 -9.08 9.29 -6.35
CA LYS A 87 -9.39 9.52 -7.77
C LYS A 87 -8.34 8.92 -8.72
N TYR A 88 -7.62 7.90 -8.26
CA TYR A 88 -6.60 7.23 -9.06
C TYR A 88 -7.25 6.22 -9.99
N ASP A 89 -6.93 6.34 -11.27
CA ASP A 89 -7.37 5.43 -12.31
C ASP A 89 -6.24 4.44 -12.66
N MET A 90 -6.58 3.16 -12.74
CA MET A 90 -5.65 2.09 -13.14
C MET A 90 -6.34 1.04 -13.99
N CYS A 91 -5.55 0.26 -14.74
CA CYS A 91 -6.05 -0.90 -15.46
C CYS A 91 -6.13 -2.12 -14.53
N ARG A 92 -7.27 -2.82 -14.51
CA ARG A 92 -7.49 -4.02 -13.68
C ARG A 92 -6.60 -5.20 -14.06
N LYS A 93 -6.14 -5.27 -15.32
CA LYS A 93 -5.37 -6.41 -15.84
C LYS A 93 -3.86 -6.27 -15.64
N CYS A 94 -3.30 -5.09 -15.94
CA CYS A 94 -1.86 -4.84 -15.81
C CYS A 94 -1.47 -4.06 -14.55
N ASN A 95 -2.45 -3.55 -13.80
CA ASN A 95 -2.24 -2.69 -12.63
C ASN A 95 -1.47 -1.38 -12.91
N GLU A 96 -1.28 -1.03 -14.19
CA GLU A 96 -0.67 0.23 -14.60
C GLU A 96 -1.64 1.40 -14.49
N LYS A 97 -1.07 2.62 -14.36
CA LYS A 97 -1.87 3.86 -14.39
C LYS A 97 -2.69 3.91 -15.67
N TRP A 98 -3.98 4.22 -15.54
CA TRP A 98 -4.84 4.37 -16.71
C TRP A 98 -4.39 5.56 -17.55
N ALA A 99 -4.23 5.34 -18.86
CA ALA A 99 -3.96 6.35 -19.87
C ALA A 99 -5.00 6.19 -20.98
N ASP A 100 -5.31 7.25 -21.72
CA ASP A 100 -6.35 7.19 -22.77
C ASP A 100 -6.05 6.15 -23.85
N GLU A 101 -4.76 5.83 -24.05
CA GLU A 101 -4.28 4.80 -24.95
C GLU A 101 -4.75 3.38 -24.54
N HIS A 102 -5.04 3.14 -23.26
CA HIS A 102 -5.62 1.87 -22.79
C HIS A 102 -7.04 1.62 -23.32
N ASN A 103 -7.76 2.64 -23.80
CA ASN A 103 -9.07 2.45 -24.43
C ASN A 103 -8.98 1.73 -25.79
N HIS A 104 -7.81 1.78 -26.44
CA HIS A 104 -7.62 1.28 -27.81
C HIS A 104 -6.53 0.21 -27.92
N LEU A 105 -5.77 -0.02 -26.85
CA LEU A 105 -4.66 -0.96 -26.81
C LEU A 105 -4.87 -2.06 -25.78
N THR A 106 -4.42 -3.26 -26.12
CA THR A 106 -4.29 -4.35 -25.15
C THR A 106 -3.19 -4.03 -24.13
N CYS A 107 -3.27 -4.61 -22.94
CA CYS A 107 -2.25 -4.43 -21.90
C CYS A 107 -0.82 -4.75 -22.38
N GLU A 108 -0.66 -5.74 -23.25
CA GLU A 108 0.65 -6.09 -23.82
C GLU A 108 1.20 -5.03 -24.78
N GLN A 109 0.33 -4.40 -25.56
CA GLN A 109 0.72 -3.34 -26.48
C GLN A 109 1.09 -2.06 -25.72
N PHE A 110 0.32 -1.73 -24.68
CA PHE A 110 0.61 -0.59 -23.81
C PHE A 110 1.95 -0.77 -23.06
N ALA A 111 2.21 -1.97 -22.53
CA ALA A 111 3.49 -2.28 -21.87
C ALA A 111 4.69 -2.12 -22.82
N LYS A 112 4.55 -2.53 -24.10
CA LYS A 112 5.58 -2.33 -25.13
C LYS A 112 5.80 -0.86 -25.46
N GLN A 113 4.75 -0.04 -25.45
CA GLN A 113 4.83 1.39 -25.72
C GLN A 113 5.57 2.14 -24.60
N GLN A 114 5.21 1.91 -23.34
CA GLN A 114 5.91 2.51 -22.20
C GLN A 114 7.40 2.15 -22.17
N ASN A 115 7.73 0.90 -22.48
CA ASN A 115 9.13 0.45 -22.49
C ASN A 115 9.93 1.12 -23.64
N ARG A 116 9.28 1.40 -24.78
CA ARG A 116 9.89 2.11 -25.90
C ARG A 116 10.13 3.59 -25.59
N GLU A 117 9.20 4.25 -24.90
CA GLU A 117 9.35 5.66 -24.47
C GLU A 117 10.40 5.83 -23.37
N GLY A 118 10.50 4.87 -22.44
CA GLY A 118 11.57 4.82 -21.43
C GLY A 118 12.97 4.80 -22.05
N TYR A 119 13.16 4.09 -23.16
CA TYR A 119 14.42 4.06 -23.91
C TYR A 119 14.72 5.36 -24.67
N LEU A 120 13.70 6.08 -25.13
CA LEU A 120 13.87 7.34 -25.89
C LEU A 120 14.11 8.55 -24.98
N SER A 121 13.66 8.52 -23.72
CA SER A 121 13.92 9.60 -22.75
C SER A 121 15.29 9.52 -22.05
N GLY A 122 15.99 8.38 -22.16
CA GLY A 122 17.30 8.16 -21.53
C GLY A 122 18.52 8.77 -22.25
N CYS A 123 18.33 9.47 -23.37
CA CYS A 123 19.46 9.92 -24.20
C CYS A 123 19.34 11.36 -24.72
N VAL A 124 19.10 12.34 -23.84
CA VAL A 124 19.40 13.74 -24.17
C VAL A 124 19.96 14.48 -22.95
N LYS A 125 21.29 14.44 -22.80
CA LYS A 125 22.18 15.60 -22.57
C LYS A 125 23.60 15.12 -22.27
N GLY A 126 24.34 14.82 -23.33
CA GLY A 126 25.78 15.03 -23.31
C GLY A 126 26.05 16.52 -23.49
N GLN A 127 26.59 17.19 -22.47
CA GLN A 127 27.43 18.37 -22.65
C GLN A 127 28.58 18.33 -21.63
N SER A 128 29.74 17.91 -22.15
CA SER A 128 31.09 18.43 -21.88
C SER A 128 31.33 19.15 -20.53
N ALA A 129 32.03 18.47 -19.62
CA ALA A 129 32.88 19.14 -18.64
C ALA A 129 34.30 18.55 -18.72
N ARG A 130 35.18 19.36 -19.30
CA ARG A 130 36.63 19.21 -19.40
C ARG A 130 37.27 19.40 -18.02
N PHE A 131 38.30 18.59 -17.72
CA PHE A 131 39.43 18.84 -16.82
C PHE A 131 39.16 19.10 -15.32
N ALA A 132 39.66 18.21 -14.46
CA ALA A 132 40.88 18.41 -13.68
C ALA A 132 40.96 17.40 -12.51
N ALA A 133 41.99 16.55 -12.51
CA ALA A 133 42.43 15.87 -11.31
C ALA A 133 43.18 16.87 -10.40
N PRO A 134 43.04 16.76 -9.08
CA PRO A 134 44.26 16.76 -8.28
C PRO A 134 44.30 15.68 -7.19
N LYS A 135 45.55 15.46 -6.81
CA LYS A 135 46.12 14.42 -5.98
C LYS A 135 45.78 14.59 -4.49
N GLY A 136 45.57 13.46 -3.81
CA GLY A 136 46.34 13.13 -2.61
C GLY A 136 45.87 13.62 -1.23
N ARG A 137 45.99 12.67 -0.27
CA ARG A 137 46.53 12.81 1.09
C ARG A 137 45.55 12.94 2.28
N SER A 138 45.48 11.82 3.02
CA SER A 138 45.64 11.68 4.48
C SER A 138 44.56 12.15 5.46
N ARG A 139 44.06 11.14 6.21
CA ARG A 139 43.78 11.07 7.67
C ARG A 139 43.46 12.39 8.41
N SER A 140 42.35 12.41 9.16
CA SER A 140 42.37 12.09 10.61
C SER A 140 40.99 12.30 11.26
N PHE A 141 40.79 11.49 12.29
CA PHE A 141 39.82 11.56 13.37
C PHE A 141 39.43 12.98 13.81
N LEU A 142 38.15 13.16 14.17
CA LEU A 142 37.77 13.91 15.37
C LEU A 142 36.36 13.48 15.83
N ASN A 143 36.33 12.92 17.04
CA ASN A 143 35.18 12.79 17.92
C ASN A 143 34.51 14.15 18.13
N PHE A 144 33.18 14.22 18.20
CA PHE A 144 32.52 15.08 19.18
C PHE A 144 31.20 14.47 19.67
N ARG A 145 31.15 14.32 20.99
CA ARG A 145 30.02 13.88 21.83
C ARG A 145 29.24 15.13 22.25
N ARG A 146 27.97 14.94 22.64
CA ARG A 146 27.10 15.83 23.47
C ARG A 146 26.60 17.10 22.76
N ALA A 147 25.42 17.68 23.02
CA ALA A 147 24.37 17.44 24.01
C ALA A 147 23.20 18.43 23.74
N TRP A 148 21.97 17.95 23.99
CA TRP A 148 20.86 18.62 24.70
C TRP A 148 20.17 19.92 24.20
N LEU A 149 18.83 19.83 24.30
CA LEU A 149 17.83 20.82 24.78
C LEU A 149 17.06 21.74 23.80
N VAL A 150 15.78 21.35 23.64
CA VAL A 150 14.55 22.06 24.07
C VAL A 150 14.08 23.29 23.28
N ILE A 151 12.76 23.47 23.40
CA ILE A 151 11.88 24.64 23.19
C ILE A 151 10.89 24.36 22.06
N SER A 152 9.58 24.60 22.13
CA SER A 152 8.58 24.80 23.19
C SER A 152 7.23 24.83 22.43
N TRP A 153 6.17 24.38 23.09
CA TRP A 153 4.78 24.46 22.63
C TRP A 153 4.19 25.86 22.89
N PRO A 154 3.21 26.29 22.10
CA PRO A 154 2.03 27.00 22.60
C PRO A 154 0.75 26.18 22.49
#